data_AF-A0A8C3Q1C6-F1
#
_entry.id   AF-A0A8C3Q1C6-F1
#
_cell.length_a   1.000
_cell.length_b   1.000
_cell.length_c   1.000
_cell.angle_alpha   90.00
_cell.angle_beta   90.00
_cell.angle_gamma   90.00
#
_symmetry.space_group_name_H-M   'P 1'
#
loop_
_entity.id
_entity.type
_entity.pdbx_description
1 polymer ?
#
loop_
_entity_poly.entity_id
_entity_poly.type
_entity_poly.pdbx_seq_one_letter_code
_entity_poly.pdbx_strand_id
1 'polypeptide(L)'
;MKKYCKKDYVVQVNILEMETVANWAKFTINILSVYKCRDERVKRGDNFLWIHLKDLSCKCPKIQISKKYLVMGISENSTDRPGLMADKNSLVIQWRDAWTRRLRKLQRREKKGKCVKP
;
A
#
# COMPACT_ATOMS: atom_id res chain seq x y z
N MET A 1 0.33 -2.77 12.70
CA MET A 1 -0.69 -1.73 12.96
C MET A 1 -0.19 -0.49 13.69
N LYS A 2 0.82 -0.58 14.58
CA LYS A 2 1.43 0.61 15.25
C LYS A 2 1.86 1.72 14.27
N LYS A 3 2.26 1.37 13.05
CA LYS A 3 2.67 2.31 12.00
C LYS A 3 1.52 3.02 11.26
N TYR A 4 0.25 2.61 11.44
CA TYR A 4 -0.90 3.13 10.70
C TYR A 4 -1.02 4.66 10.77
N CYS A 5 -0.85 5.25 11.96
CA CYS A 5 -0.98 6.69 12.15
C CYS A 5 0.13 7.50 11.46
N LYS A 6 1.30 6.91 11.23
CA LYS A 6 2.46 7.56 10.58
C LYS A 6 2.45 7.47 9.05
N LYS A 7 1.54 6.69 8.47
CA LYS A 7 1.46 6.45 7.02
C LYS A 7 0.42 7.38 6.40
N ASP A 8 0.60 7.79 5.15
CA ASP A 8 -0.34 8.70 4.48
C ASP A 8 -1.46 7.93 3.79
N TYR A 9 -1.14 6.75 3.27
CA TYR A 9 -2.10 5.86 2.66
C TYR A 9 -2.01 4.45 3.28
N VAL A 10 -3.18 3.82 3.41
CA VAL A 10 -3.35 2.44 3.89
C VAL A 10 -4.44 1.80 3.05
N VAL A 11 -4.05 0.88 2.18
CA VAL A 11 -4.95 0.27 1.20
C VAL A 11 -4.81 -1.25 1.19
N GLN A 12 -5.93 -1.92 0.94
CA GLN A 12 -5.95 -3.33 0.58
C GLN A 12 -6.01 -3.42 -0.94
N VAL A 13 -5.07 -4.17 -1.50
CA VAL A 13 -4.90 -4.32 -2.95
C VAL A 13 -4.90 -5.80 -3.32
N ASN A 14 -5.32 -6.10 -4.53
CA ASN A 14 -5.09 -7.38 -5.18
C ASN A 14 -4.04 -7.19 -6.29
N ILE A 15 -3.07 -8.09 -6.38
CA ILE A 15 -2.07 -8.04 -7.45
C ILE A 15 -2.66 -8.74 -8.68
N LEU A 16 -2.66 -8.05 -9.81
CA LEU A 16 -3.16 -8.57 -11.09
C LEU A 16 -2.02 -9.04 -11.98
N GLU A 17 -0.98 -8.23 -12.13
CA GLU A 17 0.14 -8.50 -13.03
C GLU A 17 1.43 -7.85 -12.51
N MET A 18 2.57 -8.32 -12.98
CA MET A 18 3.89 -7.73 -12.73
C MET A 18 4.65 -7.56 -14.04
N GLU A 19 5.11 -6.35 -14.28
CA GLU A 19 6.01 -5.97 -15.37
C GLU A 19 7.33 -5.46 -14.77
N THR A 20 8.45 -5.66 -15.48
CA THR A 20 9.73 -5.04 -15.12
C THR A 20 10.02 -3.90 -16.07
N VAL A 21 10.22 -2.70 -15.52
CA VAL A 21 10.52 -1.47 -16.27
C VAL A 21 11.83 -0.89 -15.75
N ALA A 22 12.91 -1.12 -16.50
CA ALA A 22 14.28 -0.78 -16.11
C ALA A 22 14.62 -1.31 -14.70
N ASN A 23 14.85 -0.43 -13.72
CA ASN A 23 15.20 -0.78 -12.34
C ASN A 23 14.00 -0.89 -11.39
N TRP A 24 12.79 -0.95 -11.94
CA TRP A 24 11.53 -1.01 -11.20
C TRP A 24 10.71 -2.23 -11.59
N ALA A 25 10.05 -2.83 -10.60
CA ALA A 25 8.90 -3.68 -10.82
C ALA A 25 7.63 -2.83 -10.74
N LYS A 26 6.83 -2.90 -11.79
CA LYS A 26 5.51 -2.29 -11.92
C LYS A 26 4.47 -3.38 -11.72
N PHE A 27 3.73 -3.30 -10.63
CA PHE A 27 2.60 -4.20 -10.38
C PHE A 27 1.30 -3.52 -10.80
N THR A 28 0.53 -4.17 -11.66
CA THR A 28 -0.88 -3.79 -11.88
C THR A 28 -1.67 -4.29 -10.69
N ILE A 29 -2.35 -3.38 -9.99
CA ILE A 29 -3.07 -3.69 -8.76
C ILE A 29 -4.52 -3.23 -8.85
N ASN A 30 -5.41 -3.95 -8.17
CA ASN A 30 -6.78 -3.51 -7.95
C ASN A 30 -6.96 -3.11 -6.48
N ILE A 31 -7.28 -1.85 -6.23
CA ILE A 31 -7.52 -1.31 -4.89
C ILE A 31 -8.94 -1.70 -4.44
N LEU A 32 -9.01 -2.71 -3.58
CA LEU A 32 -10.25 -3.24 -3.02
C LEU A 32 -10.82 -2.33 -1.94
N SER A 33 -9.97 -1.79 -1.07
CA SER A 33 -10.40 -0.99 0.08
C SER A 33 -9.37 0.03 0.49
N VAL A 34 -9.84 1.25 0.72
CA VAL A 34 -9.04 2.37 1.23
C VAL A 34 -9.39 2.57 2.70
N TYR A 35 -8.43 2.30 3.59
CA TYR A 35 -8.59 2.51 5.03
C TYR A 35 -8.14 3.91 5.44
N LYS A 36 -7.07 4.40 4.82
CA LYS A 36 -6.56 5.75 4.99
C LYS A 36 -6.08 6.28 3.66
N CYS A 37 -6.39 7.53 3.37
CA CYS A 37 -5.68 8.27 2.36
C CYS A 37 -5.66 9.75 2.70
N ARG A 38 -4.48 10.36 2.60
CA ARG A 38 -4.31 11.81 2.64
C ARG A 38 -4.25 12.44 1.24
N ASP A 39 -4.04 11.62 0.22
CA ASP A 39 -3.92 12.03 -1.17
C ASP A 39 -5.16 11.58 -1.96
N GLU A 40 -5.91 12.52 -2.51
CA GLU A 40 -7.17 12.23 -3.20
C GLU A 40 -7.00 11.36 -4.46
N ARG A 41 -5.76 11.17 -4.93
CA ARG A 41 -5.44 10.34 -6.10
C ARG A 41 -5.60 8.85 -5.86
N VAL A 42 -5.55 8.38 -4.61
CA VAL A 42 -5.70 6.95 -4.31
C VAL A 42 -7.18 6.59 -4.14
N LYS A 43 -7.78 6.07 -5.21
CA LYS A 43 -9.18 5.62 -5.24
C LYS A 43 -9.29 4.11 -5.41
N ARG A 44 -10.49 3.57 -5.19
CA ARG A 44 -10.79 2.16 -5.51
C ARG A 44 -10.74 1.96 -7.02
N GLY A 45 -10.42 0.74 -7.43
CA GLY A 45 -10.25 0.37 -8.84
C GLY A 45 -8.79 0.09 -9.19
N ASP A 46 -8.51 0.03 -10.48
CA ASP A 46 -7.18 -0.34 -10.98
C ASP A 46 -6.18 0.80 -10.80
N ASN A 47 -4.97 0.44 -10.42
CA ASN A 47 -3.87 1.35 -10.16
C ASN A 47 -2.54 0.61 -10.36
N PHE A 48 -1.43 1.32 -10.21
CA PHE A 48 -0.08 0.75 -10.28
C PHE A 48 0.60 0.82 -8.92
N LEU A 49 1.42 -0.19 -8.62
CA LEU A 49 2.32 -0.21 -7.49
C LEU A 49 3.75 -0.40 -7.99
N TRP A 50 4.60 0.58 -7.72
CA TRP A 50 6.00 0.60 -8.12
C TRP A 50 6.90 0.21 -6.96
N ILE A 51 7.79 -0.75 -7.20
CA ILE A 51 8.78 -1.21 -6.22
C ILE A 51 10.14 -1.31 -6.92
N HIS A 52 11.21 -0.84 -6.29
CA HIS A 52 12.53 -1.02 -6.86
C HIS A 52 12.93 -2.51 -6.88
N LEU A 53 13.59 -2.96 -7.96
CA LEU A 53 14.06 -4.34 -8.06
C LEU A 53 15.02 -4.73 -6.91
N LYS A 54 15.82 -3.77 -6.41
CA LYS A 54 16.72 -3.96 -5.25
C LYS A 54 15.97 -4.30 -3.96
N ASP A 55 14.72 -3.83 -3.81
CA ASP A 55 13.91 -4.08 -2.63
C ASP A 55 13.19 -5.43 -2.76
N LEU A 56 13.01 -5.95 -3.98
CA LEU A 56 12.52 -7.31 -4.21
C LEU A 56 13.62 -8.37 -4.01
N SER A 57 14.88 -8.04 -4.29
CA SER A 57 16.00 -8.99 -4.16
C SER A 57 16.27 -9.41 -2.71
N CYS A 58 15.93 -8.57 -1.72
CA CYS A 58 16.00 -8.94 -0.31
C CYS A 58 14.90 -9.93 0.14
N LYS A 59 14.09 -10.45 -0.80
CA LYS A 59 12.93 -11.35 -0.59
C LYS A 59 11.84 -10.76 0.31
N CYS A 60 11.84 -9.43 0.50
CA CYS A 60 10.92 -8.73 1.39
C CYS A 60 10.30 -7.53 0.65
N PRO A 61 9.19 -7.72 -0.09
CA PRO A 61 8.17 -8.78 0.05
C PRO A 61 8.16 -9.77 -1.13
N LYS A 62 7.88 -11.06 -0.84
CA LYS A 62 7.48 -12.03 -1.87
C LYS A 62 6.04 -11.74 -2.34
N ILE A 63 5.93 -10.87 -3.34
CA ILE A 63 4.64 -10.52 -3.96
C ILE A 63 4.27 -11.63 -4.95
N GLN A 64 3.04 -12.11 -4.84
CA GLN A 64 2.48 -13.14 -5.71
C GLN A 64 1.26 -12.57 -6.41
N ILE A 65 1.12 -12.92 -7.69
CA ILE A 65 -0.04 -12.58 -8.51
C ILE A 65 -1.30 -13.23 -7.92
N SER A 66 -2.46 -12.58 -8.14
CA SER A 66 -3.78 -13.01 -7.66
C SER A 66 -3.91 -13.12 -6.13
N LYS A 67 -2.96 -12.55 -5.38
CA LYS A 67 -3.03 -12.46 -3.92
C LYS A 67 -3.31 -11.05 -3.45
N LYS A 68 -3.96 -10.98 -2.30
CA LYS A 68 -4.31 -9.73 -1.62
C LYS A 68 -3.19 -9.31 -0.68
N TYR A 69 -2.90 -8.02 -0.67
CA TYR A 69 -1.88 -7.41 0.19
C TYR A 69 -2.43 -6.16 0.87
N LEU A 70 -1.90 -5.87 2.05
CA LEU A 70 -2.01 -4.58 2.71
C LEU A 70 -0.79 -3.76 2.35
N VAL A 71 -0.99 -2.61 1.72
CA VAL A 71 0.06 -1.65 1.39
C VAL A 71 -0.13 -0.41 2.27
N MET A 72 0.94 0.01 2.92
CA MET A 72 0.99 1.23 3.72
C MET A 72 2.25 2.00 3.42
N GLY A 73 2.13 3.24 2.96
CA GLY A 73 3.29 4.06 2.60
C GLY A 73 3.10 5.53 2.92
N ILE A 74 4.07 6.32 2.48
CA ILE A 74 4.04 7.78 2.50
C ILE A 74 3.72 8.21 1.07
N SER A 75 2.88 9.23 0.89
CA SER A 75 2.58 9.71 -0.46
C SER A 75 3.78 10.51 -0.95
N GLU A 76 4.60 9.93 -1.82
CA GLU A 76 5.62 10.68 -2.53
C GLU A 76 5.06 11.08 -3.90
N ASN A 77 5.02 12.40 -4.14
CA ASN A 77 4.55 12.96 -5.39
C ASN A 77 5.61 12.79 -6.48
N SER A 78 5.78 11.59 -7.02
CA SER A 78 6.54 11.43 -8.27
C SER A 78 5.63 11.76 -9.45
N THR A 79 5.77 12.96 -10.02
CA THR A 79 5.06 13.37 -11.24
C THR A 79 5.35 12.44 -12.42
N ASP A 80 6.51 11.78 -12.42
CA ASP A 80 6.99 10.95 -13.52
C ASP A 80 6.39 9.54 -13.57
N ARG A 81 5.75 9.07 -12.48
CA ARG A 81 5.22 7.71 -12.39
C ARG A 81 3.83 7.70 -11.77
N PRO A 82 2.76 7.43 -12.54
CA PRO A 82 1.42 7.31 -11.98
C PRO A 82 1.32 6.05 -11.12
N GLY A 83 0.81 6.21 -9.91
CA GLY A 83 0.49 5.09 -9.00
C GLY A 83 1.10 5.23 -7.61
N LEU A 84 1.02 4.14 -6.85
CA LEU A 84 1.60 4.01 -5.53
C LEU A 84 3.08 3.61 -5.65
N MET A 85 3.93 4.16 -4.79
CA MET A 85 5.31 3.71 -4.65
C MET A 85 5.51 3.03 -3.30
N ALA A 86 6.12 1.85 -3.33
CA ALA A 86 6.53 1.14 -2.13
C ALA A 86 8.06 1.06 -2.05
N ASP A 87 8.58 1.72 -1.03
CA ASP A 87 10.00 1.92 -0.71
C ASP A 87 10.33 1.35 0.70
N LYS A 88 11.53 1.67 1.22
CA LYS A 88 11.97 1.33 2.59
C LYS A 88 11.03 1.83 3.70
N ASN A 89 10.30 2.93 3.45
CA ASN A 89 9.33 3.46 4.39
C ASN A 89 7.95 2.80 4.23
N SER A 90 7.74 2.02 3.20
CA SER A 90 6.48 1.36 2.92
C SER A 90 6.42 -0.03 3.55
N LEU A 91 5.21 -0.52 3.78
CA LEU A 91 4.95 -1.86 4.27
C LEU A 91 3.98 -2.55 3.33
N VAL A 92 4.45 -3.61 2.68
CA VAL A 92 3.64 -4.49 1.83
C VAL A 92 3.63 -5.87 2.50
N ILE A 93 2.47 -6.30 2.98
CA ILE A 93 2.33 -7.58 3.67
C ILE A 93 1.07 -8.30 3.19
N GLN A 94 1.16 -9.62 3.05
CA GLN A 94 0.03 -10.42 2.58
C GLN A 94 -1.18 -10.23 3.49
N TRP A 95 -2.34 -10.03 2.89
CA TRP A 95 -3.59 -9.76 3.58
C TRP A 95 -3.99 -10.91 4.50
N ARG A 96 -4.56 -10.55 5.65
CA ARG A 96 -5.22 -11.49 6.57
C ARG A 96 -6.57 -10.92 6.97
N ASP A 97 -7.65 -11.71 6.88
CA ASP A 97 -9.01 -11.20 7.09
C ASP A 97 -9.26 -10.66 8.49
N ALA A 98 -8.54 -11.18 9.49
CA ALA A 98 -8.52 -10.65 10.85
C ALA A 98 -8.10 -9.16 10.93
N TRP A 99 -7.39 -8.64 9.93
CA TRP A 99 -6.99 -7.24 9.88
C TRP A 99 -8.13 -6.30 9.50
N THR A 100 -9.16 -6.76 8.77
CA THR A 100 -10.31 -5.95 8.37
C THR A 100 -10.94 -5.22 9.56
N ARG A 101 -11.30 -5.98 10.60
CA ARG A 101 -11.95 -5.44 11.81
C ARG A 101 -11.03 -4.45 12.54
N ARG A 102 -9.73 -4.76 12.60
CA ARG A 102 -8.74 -3.93 13.31
C ARG A 102 -8.46 -2.63 12.55
N LEU A 103 -8.31 -2.68 11.22
CA LEU A 103 -8.10 -1.51 10.37
C LEU A 103 -9.33 -0.59 10.36
N ARG A 104 -10.55 -1.13 10.29
CA ARG A 104 -11.77 -0.32 10.43
C ARG A 104 -11.85 0.39 11.79
N LYS A 105 -11.43 -0.25 12.88
CA LYS A 105 -11.35 0.40 14.20
C LYS A 105 -10.34 1.55 14.22
N LEU A 106 -9.17 1.36 13.58
CA LEU A 106 -8.15 2.40 13.45
C LEU A 106 -8.63 3.57 12.58
N GLN A 107 -9.24 3.29 11.43
CA GLN A 107 -9.85 4.29 10.55
C GLN A 107 -10.87 5.15 11.29
N ARG A 108 -11.76 4.53 12.09
CA ARG A 108 -12.72 5.28 12.92
C ARG A 108 -12.05 6.14 13.98
N ARG A 109 -10.97 5.66 14.62
CA ARG A 109 -10.20 6.44 15.61
C ARG A 109 -9.50 7.63 14.97
N GLU A 110 -8.91 7.42 13.80
CA GLU A 110 -8.25 8.47 13.03
C GLU A 110 -9.23 9.55 12.57
N LYS A 111 -10.41 9.19 12.05
CA LYS A 111 -11.46 10.16 11.70
C LYS A 111 -11.91 11.00 12.90
N LYS A 112 -11.75 10.50 14.12
CA LYS A 112 -12.02 11.23 15.38
C LYS A 112 -10.80 11.99 15.91
N GLY A 113 -9.72 12.10 15.15
CA GLY A 113 -8.46 12.73 15.57
C GLY A 113 -7.65 11.94 16.61
N LYS A 114 -8.07 10.73 16.99
CA LYS A 114 -7.45 9.93 18.06
C LYS A 114 -6.33 9.01 17.56
N CYS A 115 -5.64 9.40 16.49
CA CYS A 115 -4.52 8.63 15.96
C CYS A 115 -3.24 9.01 16.71
N VAL A 116 -2.86 8.21 17.71
CA VAL A 116 -1.61 8.42 18.43
C VAL A 116 -0.46 7.97 17.55
N LYS A 117 0.46 8.88 17.22
CA LYS A 117 1.75 8.54 16.60
C LYS A 117 2.65 8.06 17.74
N PRO A 118 2.95 6.75 17.86
CA PRO A 118 3.90 6.27 18.87
C PRO A 118 5.33 6.70 18.55
#